data_AF-A0A976HQU7-F1
#
_entry.id   AF-A0A976HQU7-F1
#
_cell.length_a   1.000
_cell.length_b   1.000
_cell.length_c   1.000
_cell.angle_alpha   90.00
_cell.angle_beta   90.00
_cell.angle_gamma   90.00
#
_symmetry.space_group_name_H-M   'P 1'
#
loop_
_entity.id
_entity.type
_entity.pdbx_description
1 polymer ?
#
loop_
_entity_poly.entity_id
_entity_poly.type
_entity_poly.pdbx_seq_one_letter_code
_entity_poly.pdbx_strand_id
1 'polypeptide(L)'
;MNRLEIPYFHNVMLDNGTVALHRYLVRYRSELKMQDYECSFTVANDLVIQSEKLFELLEEVYYLMGKEVYDTYTNKQRDEAGNIYFVEENGKLTAHKFPKMKTYGLTRLITNDIYGTTRDKNNTVKIENLRQSKPDVAQKIEYALTERKIDIQSNVYFNEPYTKITRLEKPELAHFSEGKYQCTFTGVSRKKVVDAQNTSAFLSGISSFNSYRSTSDKKISWLAMYLSRFAAANCLYVYENPQRKRIMVYLFHANNLQDLSNLWWSNRIGMLDIDTLRTNEFVRNFEVQPAFSNKLFDLQLTNDNLLGILYTLQRRTLATSDWIEDDPLDDEKNSNPNYSLMSVRADSYSKTMRPNRTEYIDNLTPLLGFINYIEAQGLVWKDILDSLKIIKPGLATNKKANRLEREFREKVLGKIFKIQPIHGDMADFFVDCFAYKLDGDNTYRSYNQLLAFTIYYENAVPKQKNRNAMENPEELKQRRDAAIALGKSIGIAIINWSRNDGQAPDQKANAKQGRKFVILLRKARTFDKFMEAITRLQGRFQFGISIDEKLALLTEDNFKEYRDFAIIQATNILISAYKNEKP
;
A
#
# COMPACT_ATOMS: atom_id res chain seq x y z
N MET A 1 -12.89 35.63 -14.81
CA MET A 1 -13.46 34.27 -14.90
C MET A 1 -13.96 33.96 -13.51
N ASN A 2 -15.27 33.75 -13.36
CA ASN A 2 -15.90 33.75 -12.03
C ASN A 2 -16.51 32.39 -11.68
N ARG A 3 -16.38 31.42 -12.59
CA ARG A 3 -16.85 30.04 -12.44
C ARG A 3 -15.80 29.11 -13.02
N LEU A 4 -15.48 28.06 -12.28
CA LEU A 4 -14.61 26.96 -12.71
C LEU A 4 -15.35 25.65 -12.50
N GLU A 5 -15.41 24.83 -13.54
CA GLU A 5 -15.97 23.49 -13.50
C GLU A 5 -14.83 22.50 -13.73
N ILE A 6 -14.71 21.53 -12.83
CA ILE A 6 -13.65 20.54 -12.82
C ILE A 6 -14.30 19.17 -12.97
N PRO A 7 -14.15 18.51 -14.13
CA PRO A 7 -14.77 17.24 -14.36
C PRO A 7 -14.06 16.12 -13.61
N TYR A 8 -14.72 14.98 -13.50
CA TYR A 8 -14.06 13.72 -13.17
C TYR A 8 -13.12 13.30 -14.33
N PHE A 9 -11.82 13.13 -14.06
CA PHE A 9 -10.81 12.94 -15.10
C PHE A 9 -10.49 11.48 -15.42
N HIS A 10 -11.02 10.52 -14.64
CA HIS A 10 -10.55 9.12 -14.65
C HIS A 10 -9.02 9.01 -14.46
N ASN A 11 -8.44 9.95 -13.72
CA ASN A 11 -7.02 10.02 -13.43
C ASN A 11 -6.85 10.11 -11.92
N VAL A 12 -6.39 9.03 -11.32
CA VAL A 12 -6.30 8.88 -9.86
C VAL A 12 -5.59 10.05 -9.16
N MET A 13 -4.55 10.65 -9.76
CA MET A 13 -3.88 11.82 -9.18
C MET A 13 -4.78 13.07 -9.24
N LEU A 14 -5.38 13.33 -10.40
CA LEU A 14 -6.22 14.52 -10.58
C LEU A 14 -7.50 14.42 -9.76
N ASP A 15 -8.14 13.25 -9.72
CA ASP A 15 -9.39 13.04 -9.01
C ASP A 15 -9.20 13.16 -7.48
N ASN A 16 -8.13 12.56 -6.93
CA ASN A 16 -7.77 12.79 -5.53
C ASN A 16 -7.42 14.26 -5.26
N GLY A 17 -6.79 14.93 -6.22
CA GLY A 17 -6.51 16.36 -6.19
C GLY A 17 -7.77 17.24 -6.16
N THR A 18 -8.77 16.90 -6.95
CA THR A 18 -10.07 17.59 -7.02
C THR A 18 -10.83 17.44 -5.70
N VAL A 19 -10.90 16.22 -5.16
CA VAL A 19 -11.53 15.97 -3.86
C VAL A 19 -10.79 16.71 -2.74
N ALA A 20 -9.45 16.73 -2.77
CA ALA A 20 -8.65 17.47 -1.80
C ALA A 20 -8.93 18.98 -1.91
N LEU A 21 -8.97 19.54 -3.12
CA LEU A 21 -9.30 20.94 -3.35
C LEU A 21 -10.67 21.28 -2.75
N HIS A 22 -11.70 20.46 -3.02
CA HIS A 22 -13.01 20.64 -2.42
C HIS A 22 -12.93 20.67 -0.87
N ARG A 23 -12.16 19.76 -0.27
CA ARG A 23 -11.99 19.70 1.20
C ARG A 23 -11.37 20.98 1.75
N TYR A 24 -10.34 21.49 1.09
CA TYR A 24 -9.70 22.73 1.51
C TYR A 24 -10.54 23.96 1.25
N LEU A 25 -11.37 23.98 0.20
CA LEU A 25 -12.36 25.05 -0.01
C LEU A 25 -13.36 25.07 1.15
N VAL A 26 -14.00 23.94 1.46
CA VAL A 26 -14.95 23.86 2.58
C VAL A 26 -14.31 24.32 3.90
N ARG A 27 -13.08 23.87 4.17
CA ARG A 27 -12.32 24.28 5.35
C ARG A 27 -11.99 25.78 5.36
N TYR A 28 -11.53 26.32 4.22
CA TYR A 28 -11.21 27.74 4.07
C TYR A 28 -12.44 28.60 4.37
N ARG A 29 -13.63 28.18 3.94
CA ARG A 29 -14.92 28.83 4.25
C ARG A 29 -15.18 28.86 5.76
N SER A 30 -14.97 27.74 6.45
CA SER A 30 -15.25 27.63 7.89
C SER A 30 -14.23 28.35 8.77
N GLU A 31 -12.94 28.33 8.42
CA GLU A 31 -11.86 28.85 9.28
C GLU A 31 -11.60 30.34 9.07
N LEU A 32 -11.75 30.85 7.84
CA LEU A 32 -11.34 32.22 7.48
C LEU A 32 -12.52 33.16 7.19
N LYS A 33 -13.76 32.71 7.45
CA LYS A 33 -15.01 33.50 7.39
C LYS A 33 -15.21 34.33 6.10
N MET A 34 -14.63 33.92 4.96
CA MET A 34 -14.93 34.56 3.69
C MET A 34 -16.29 34.08 3.15
N GLN A 35 -17.22 35.02 2.91
CA GLN A 35 -18.56 34.72 2.40
C GLN A 35 -18.67 34.72 0.86
N ASP A 36 -17.63 35.14 0.14
CA ASP A 36 -17.75 35.55 -1.28
C ASP A 36 -17.47 34.45 -2.32
N TYR A 37 -17.81 33.19 -2.01
CA TYR A 37 -17.74 32.11 -3.00
C TYR A 37 -18.66 30.94 -2.66
N GLU A 38 -19.04 30.18 -3.68
CA GLU A 38 -19.79 28.92 -3.58
C GLU A 38 -18.94 27.77 -4.15
N CYS A 39 -18.98 26.61 -3.50
CA CYS A 39 -18.42 25.37 -4.04
C CYS A 39 -19.35 24.20 -3.73
N SER A 40 -19.59 23.35 -4.73
CA SER A 40 -20.38 22.12 -4.57
C SER A 40 -20.04 21.12 -5.68
N PHE A 41 -20.37 19.86 -5.44
CA PHE A 41 -20.43 18.87 -6.50
C PHE A 41 -21.76 19.01 -7.26
N THR A 42 -21.71 18.91 -8.59
CA THR A 42 -22.91 18.86 -9.43
C THR A 42 -23.57 17.48 -9.37
N VAL A 43 -24.77 17.39 -9.93
CA VAL A 43 -25.44 16.10 -10.18
C VAL A 43 -24.60 15.18 -11.09
N ALA A 44 -23.76 15.75 -11.96
CA ALA A 44 -22.82 15.01 -12.80
C ALA A 44 -21.52 14.61 -12.06
N ASN A 45 -21.42 14.90 -10.75
CA ASN A 45 -20.24 14.72 -9.91
C ASN A 45 -19.02 15.55 -10.33
N ASP A 46 -19.22 16.68 -11.01
CA ASP A 46 -18.17 17.66 -11.27
C ASP A 46 -18.03 18.62 -10.09
N LEU A 47 -16.82 19.09 -9.79
CA LEU A 47 -16.63 20.15 -8.80
C LEU A 47 -16.83 21.51 -9.46
N VAL A 48 -17.80 22.28 -8.97
CA VAL A 48 -18.06 23.66 -9.41
C VAL A 48 -17.64 24.63 -8.32
N ILE A 49 -16.89 25.66 -8.73
CA ILE A 49 -16.40 26.74 -7.86
C ILE A 49 -16.82 28.06 -8.49
N GLN A 50 -17.55 28.89 -7.74
CA GLN A 50 -17.99 30.22 -8.17
C GLN A 50 -17.47 31.27 -7.21
N SER A 51 -16.72 32.26 -7.73
CA SER A 51 -16.20 33.38 -6.95
C SER A 51 -15.84 34.54 -7.86
N GLU A 52 -16.08 35.77 -7.42
CA GLU A 52 -15.62 36.97 -8.13
C GLU A 52 -14.09 37.08 -8.16
N LYS A 53 -13.43 36.51 -7.14
CA LYS A 53 -11.96 36.50 -6.96
C LYS A 53 -11.38 35.09 -7.13
N LEU A 54 -11.91 34.32 -8.08
CA LEU A 54 -11.58 32.90 -8.27
C LEU A 54 -10.08 32.60 -8.24
N PHE A 55 -9.25 33.40 -8.93
CA PHE A 55 -7.81 33.14 -8.99
C PHE A 55 -7.09 33.41 -7.67
N GLU A 56 -7.49 34.44 -6.93
CA GLU A 56 -6.97 34.71 -5.59
C GLU A 56 -7.39 33.59 -4.64
N LEU A 57 -8.65 33.16 -4.69
CA LEU A 57 -9.16 32.03 -3.91
C LEU A 57 -8.36 30.76 -4.16
N LEU A 58 -8.11 30.38 -5.42
CA LEU A 58 -7.34 29.18 -5.76
C LEU A 58 -5.90 29.26 -5.24
N GLU A 59 -5.29 30.44 -5.25
CA GLU A 59 -3.95 30.65 -4.70
C GLU A 59 -3.96 30.50 -3.18
N GLU A 60 -4.86 31.19 -2.47
CA GLU A 60 -4.99 31.12 -1.00
C GLU A 60 -5.19 29.68 -0.51
N VAL A 61 -6.09 28.93 -1.16
CA VAL A 61 -6.40 27.54 -0.82
C VAL A 61 -5.19 26.63 -1.07
N TYR A 62 -4.39 26.92 -2.11
CA TYR A 62 -3.16 26.18 -2.38
C TYR A 62 -2.08 26.42 -1.31
N TYR A 63 -1.93 27.65 -0.84
CA TYR A 63 -1.02 27.96 0.27
C TYR A 63 -1.51 27.38 1.60
N LEU A 64 -2.82 27.37 1.86
CA LEU A 64 -3.40 26.72 3.04
C LEU A 64 -3.06 25.22 3.05
N MET A 65 -3.31 24.51 1.94
CA MET A 65 -2.95 23.10 1.80
C MET A 65 -1.44 22.89 1.91
N GLY A 66 -0.64 23.77 1.31
CA GLY A 66 0.82 23.72 1.37
C GLY A 66 1.38 23.71 2.79
N LYS A 67 0.87 24.62 3.64
CA LYS A 67 1.27 24.72 5.05
C LYS A 67 0.99 23.44 5.85
N GLU A 68 -0.06 22.71 5.51
CA GLU A 68 -0.42 21.48 6.21
C GLU A 68 0.35 20.25 5.67
N VAL A 69 0.43 20.13 4.34
CA VAL A 69 0.83 18.86 3.69
C VAL A 69 2.29 18.87 3.26
N TYR A 70 2.84 20.03 2.89
CA TYR A 70 4.20 20.17 2.38
C TYR A 70 5.17 20.71 3.44
N ASP A 71 4.71 21.62 4.30
CA ASP A 71 5.54 22.33 5.29
C ASP A 71 5.70 21.51 6.58
N THR A 72 6.20 20.28 6.44
CA THR A 72 6.26 19.32 7.54
C THR A 72 7.56 19.43 8.35
N TYR A 73 7.49 19.21 9.66
CA TYR A 73 8.63 19.23 10.58
C TYR A 73 8.35 18.32 11.79
N THR A 74 9.37 17.63 12.31
CA THR A 74 9.25 16.79 13.52
C THR A 74 9.21 17.63 14.80
N ASN A 75 8.90 17.02 15.95
CA ASN A 75 8.94 17.70 17.26
C ASN A 75 10.34 18.29 17.52
N LYS A 76 11.39 17.52 17.28
CA LYS A 76 12.78 18.01 17.36
C LYS A 76 13.02 19.25 16.50
N GLN A 77 12.56 19.25 15.24
CA GLN A 77 12.73 20.39 14.34
C GLN A 77 11.90 21.61 14.76
N ARG A 78 10.75 21.39 15.41
CA ARG A 78 9.92 22.43 16.00
C ARG A 78 10.66 23.13 17.14
N ASP A 79 11.22 22.35 18.04
CA ASP A 79 11.91 22.83 19.25
C ASP A 79 13.22 23.52 18.92
N GLU A 80 13.99 22.99 17.96
CA GLU A 80 15.23 23.60 17.48
C GLU A 80 14.99 24.96 16.80
N ALA A 81 13.84 25.13 16.13
CA ALA A 81 13.49 26.32 15.34
C ALA A 81 14.66 26.83 14.47
N GLY A 82 15.31 25.91 13.76
CA GLY A 82 16.60 26.10 13.10
C GLY A 82 16.60 26.96 11.83
N ASN A 83 15.57 27.78 11.57
CA ASN A 83 15.56 28.80 10.51
C ASN A 83 14.99 30.12 11.03
N ILE A 84 15.24 31.20 10.28
CA ILE A 84 14.79 32.55 10.59
C ILE A 84 14.26 33.25 9.34
N TYR A 85 13.18 34.01 9.51
CA TYR A 85 12.77 35.04 8.57
C TYR A 85 12.81 36.41 9.24
N PHE A 86 12.88 37.48 8.44
CA PHE A 86 13.08 38.84 8.93
C PHE A 86 11.91 39.74 8.56
N VAL A 87 11.44 40.55 9.50
CA VAL A 87 10.41 41.58 9.23
C VAL A 87 11.06 42.94 9.41
N GLU A 88 10.98 43.79 8.39
CA GLU A 88 11.45 45.17 8.43
C GLU A 88 10.26 46.11 8.63
N GLU A 89 10.10 46.62 9.85
CA GLU A 89 9.05 47.58 10.21
C GLU A 89 9.71 48.83 10.80
N ASN A 90 9.35 50.01 10.29
CA ASN A 90 9.88 51.30 10.74
C ASN A 90 11.42 51.37 10.76
N GLY A 91 12.10 50.75 9.79
CA GLY A 91 13.56 50.68 9.70
C GLY A 91 14.23 49.74 10.71
N LYS A 92 13.44 49.00 11.51
CA LYS A 92 13.93 47.99 12.45
C LYS A 92 13.74 46.60 11.86
N LEU A 93 14.84 45.86 11.75
CA LEU A 93 14.83 44.47 11.32
C LEU A 93 14.62 43.55 12.54
N THR A 94 13.54 42.77 12.53
CA THR A 94 13.23 41.79 13.57
C THR A 94 13.35 40.38 13.03
N ALA A 95 13.98 39.50 13.81
CA ALA A 95 14.24 38.10 13.43
C ALA A 95 13.22 37.17 14.11
N HIS A 96 12.52 36.37 13.31
CA HIS A 96 11.50 35.44 13.76
C HIS A 96 11.92 34.01 13.44
N LYS A 97 11.96 33.14 14.46
CA LYS A 97 12.39 31.75 14.31
C LYS A 97 11.25 30.89 13.77
N PHE A 98 11.60 29.89 12.97
CA PHE A 98 10.67 28.86 12.54
C PHE A 98 11.37 27.51 12.29
N PRO A 99 10.62 26.40 12.27
CA PRO A 99 11.19 25.07 12.10
C PRO A 99 11.85 24.87 10.73
N LYS A 100 12.85 23.99 10.67
CA LYS A 100 13.36 23.50 9.39
C LYS A 100 12.39 22.49 8.78
N MET A 101 11.70 22.92 7.73
CA MET A 101 10.70 22.08 7.06
C MET A 101 11.35 21.09 6.09
N LYS A 102 10.73 19.93 5.95
CA LYS A 102 11.03 18.90 4.96
C LYS A 102 9.73 18.48 4.28
N THR A 103 9.85 17.70 3.21
CA THR A 103 8.71 17.05 2.54
C THR A 103 8.75 15.54 2.76
N TYR A 104 7.59 14.94 3.00
CA TYR A 104 7.41 13.49 3.21
C TYR A 104 6.30 12.93 2.35
N GLY A 105 6.27 11.62 2.17
CA GLY A 105 5.18 11.00 1.42
C GLY A 105 5.24 11.32 -0.07
N LEU A 106 4.05 11.54 -0.65
CA LEU A 106 3.87 11.95 -2.05
C LEU A 106 4.44 13.36 -2.32
N THR A 107 4.45 14.27 -1.34
CA THR A 107 5.02 15.62 -1.57
C THR A 107 6.50 15.58 -1.92
N ARG A 108 7.26 14.65 -1.32
CA ARG A 108 8.68 14.44 -1.64
C ARG A 108 8.89 13.95 -3.07
N LEU A 109 7.94 13.17 -3.62
CA LEU A 109 7.97 12.76 -5.04
C LEU A 109 7.57 13.91 -5.96
N ILE A 110 6.72 14.83 -5.50
CA ILE A 110 6.28 16.00 -6.27
C ILE A 110 7.40 17.04 -6.34
N THR A 111 8.04 17.37 -5.22
CA THR A 111 8.94 18.52 -5.12
C THR A 111 10.41 18.16 -4.98
N ASN A 112 10.77 16.88 -4.78
CA ASN A 112 12.14 16.45 -4.49
C ASN A 112 12.79 17.18 -3.29
N ASP A 113 11.99 17.63 -2.32
CA ASP A 113 12.46 18.40 -1.17
C ASP A 113 13.30 19.64 -1.55
N ILE A 114 12.88 20.35 -2.62
CA ILE A 114 13.50 21.61 -3.04
C ILE A 114 13.65 22.62 -1.89
N TYR A 115 14.55 23.59 -2.09
CA TYR A 115 14.66 24.75 -1.21
C TYR A 115 13.33 25.48 -1.13
N GLY A 116 12.98 25.91 0.08
CA GLY A 116 11.73 26.60 0.30
C GLY A 116 11.72 27.99 -0.33
N THR A 117 10.53 28.44 -0.70
CA THR A 117 10.30 29.78 -1.24
C THR A 117 9.14 30.45 -0.51
N THR A 118 9.21 31.77 -0.38
CA THR A 118 8.11 32.61 0.10
C THR A 118 7.03 32.78 -0.97
N ARG A 119 5.82 33.17 -0.54
CA ARG A 119 4.69 33.40 -1.44
C ARG A 119 5.04 34.49 -2.45
N ASP A 120 5.44 35.65 -1.96
CA ASP A 120 6.02 36.69 -2.80
C ASP A 120 7.48 36.32 -3.14
N LYS A 121 7.86 36.42 -4.43
CA LYS A 121 9.25 36.23 -4.86
C LYS A 121 10.19 37.26 -4.24
N ASN A 122 9.72 38.47 -4.03
CA ASN A 122 10.52 39.57 -3.48
C ASN A 122 10.88 39.34 -2.01
N ASN A 123 10.11 38.50 -1.32
CA ASN A 123 10.37 38.07 0.05
C ASN A 123 11.50 37.03 0.16
N THR A 124 12.03 36.49 -0.96
CA THR A 124 13.21 35.61 -0.95
C THR A 124 14.35 36.27 -1.70
N VAL A 125 15.42 36.65 -0.98
CA VAL A 125 16.58 37.32 -1.57
C VAL A 125 17.85 36.50 -1.30
N LYS A 126 18.76 36.42 -2.26
CA LYS A 126 20.07 35.80 -2.00
C LYS A 126 20.90 36.69 -1.09
N ILE A 127 21.55 36.12 -0.08
CA ILE A 127 22.42 36.88 0.84
C ILE A 127 23.51 37.65 0.07
N GLU A 128 24.05 37.07 -1.00
CA GLU A 128 25.05 37.71 -1.85
C GLU A 128 24.52 38.97 -2.54
N ASN A 129 23.26 38.96 -2.99
CA ASN A 129 22.65 40.14 -3.56
C ASN A 129 22.45 41.23 -2.50
N LEU A 130 22.10 40.85 -1.26
CA LEU A 130 21.96 41.81 -0.15
C LEU A 130 23.30 42.46 0.21
N ARG A 131 24.42 41.69 0.19
CA ARG A 131 25.76 42.26 0.41
C ARG A 131 26.10 43.37 -0.57
N GLN A 132 25.61 43.26 -1.80
CA GLN A 132 25.82 44.27 -2.86
C GLN A 132 24.83 45.44 -2.77
N SER A 133 23.53 45.16 -2.60
CA SER A 133 22.48 46.19 -2.68
C SER A 133 22.18 46.89 -1.36
N LYS A 134 22.35 46.20 -0.22
CA LYS A 134 21.99 46.66 1.14
C LYS A 134 22.95 46.06 2.18
N PRO A 135 24.25 46.46 2.19
CA PRO A 135 25.28 45.85 3.03
C PRO A 135 24.96 45.90 4.53
N ASP A 136 24.40 47.01 5.03
CA ASP A 136 24.01 47.16 6.43
C ASP A 136 22.97 46.13 6.88
N VAL A 137 22.01 45.82 6.00
CA VAL A 137 20.97 44.82 6.26
C VAL A 137 21.57 43.43 6.24
N ALA A 138 22.47 43.14 5.30
CA ALA A 138 23.19 41.87 5.22
C ALA A 138 24.00 41.61 6.50
N GLN A 139 24.74 42.61 6.99
CA GLN A 139 25.53 42.48 8.21
C GLN A 139 24.65 42.23 9.45
N LYS A 140 23.51 42.93 9.57
CA LYS A 140 22.54 42.69 10.65
C LYS A 140 21.99 41.26 10.63
N ILE A 141 21.70 40.73 9.43
CA ILE A 141 21.24 39.35 9.24
C ILE A 141 22.32 38.34 9.65
N GLU A 142 23.54 38.52 9.16
CA GLU A 142 24.68 37.63 9.45
C GLU A 142 24.99 37.61 10.95
N TYR A 143 24.97 38.78 11.60
CA TYR A 143 25.12 38.88 13.05
C TYR A 143 24.01 38.12 13.77
N ALA A 144 22.74 38.35 13.39
CA ALA A 144 21.59 37.69 14.02
C ALA A 144 21.61 36.15 13.86
N LEU A 145 22.08 35.64 12.72
CA LEU A 145 22.24 34.21 12.46
C LEU A 145 23.40 33.62 13.29
N THR A 146 24.54 34.32 13.34
CA THR A 146 25.73 33.89 14.09
C THR A 146 25.46 33.85 15.60
N GLU A 147 24.84 34.90 16.15
CA GLU A 147 24.42 34.98 17.55
C GLU A 147 23.55 33.78 17.95
N ARG A 148 22.69 33.33 17.03
CA ARG A 148 21.75 32.22 17.25
C ARG A 148 22.31 30.87 16.83
N LYS A 149 23.57 30.78 16.39
CA LYS A 149 24.23 29.56 15.91
C LYS A 149 23.48 28.87 14.77
N ILE A 150 22.94 29.66 13.84
CA ILE A 150 22.25 29.17 12.64
C ILE A 150 23.14 29.41 11.42
N ASP A 151 23.31 28.38 10.60
CA ASP A 151 24.12 28.45 9.38
C ASP A 151 23.53 29.46 8.39
N ILE A 152 24.39 30.35 7.87
CA ILE A 152 24.03 31.29 6.82
C ILE A 152 23.72 30.50 5.53
N GLN A 153 22.46 30.50 5.13
CA GLN A 153 22.01 29.90 3.87
C GLN A 153 22.16 30.89 2.71
N SER A 154 22.11 30.38 1.48
CA SER A 154 22.15 31.24 0.29
C SER A 154 20.95 32.19 0.19
N ASN A 155 19.80 31.81 0.74
CA ASN A 155 18.56 32.57 0.69
C ASN A 155 18.21 33.13 2.07
N VAL A 156 17.78 34.38 2.07
CA VAL A 156 17.18 35.09 3.21
C VAL A 156 15.70 35.29 2.92
N TYR A 157 14.87 35.09 3.94
CA TYR A 157 13.42 35.21 3.85
C TYR A 157 12.94 36.45 4.61
N PHE A 158 12.10 37.25 3.98
CA PHE A 158 11.50 38.45 4.54
C PHE A 158 9.99 38.31 4.70
N ASN A 159 9.41 38.97 5.70
CA ASN A 159 7.99 39.10 6.02
C ASN A 159 7.26 37.79 6.39
N GLU A 160 7.69 36.65 5.87
CA GLU A 160 7.07 35.34 6.06
C GLU A 160 8.11 34.20 6.08
N PRO A 161 7.83 33.07 6.75
CA PRO A 161 8.63 31.86 6.58
C PRO A 161 8.50 31.31 5.15
N TYR A 162 9.49 30.53 4.72
CA TYR A 162 9.37 29.83 3.44
C TYR A 162 8.33 28.71 3.50
N THR A 163 7.85 28.32 2.32
CA THR A 163 7.04 27.13 2.10
C THR A 163 7.78 26.14 1.19
N LYS A 164 7.45 24.86 1.28
CA LYS A 164 7.99 23.75 0.48
C LYS A 164 7.13 23.42 -0.74
N ILE A 165 6.00 24.09 -0.92
CA ILE A 165 5.21 24.00 -2.15
C ILE A 165 5.94 24.64 -3.32
N THR A 166 5.72 24.11 -4.51
CA THR A 166 6.22 24.70 -5.75
C THR A 166 5.39 25.93 -6.11
N ARG A 167 6.02 26.97 -6.63
CA ARG A 167 5.29 28.16 -7.09
C ARG A 167 4.32 27.81 -8.23
N LEU A 168 3.17 28.47 -8.26
CA LEU A 168 2.24 28.42 -9.38
C LEU A 168 2.54 29.58 -10.33
N GLU A 169 2.46 29.33 -11.63
CA GLU A 169 2.30 30.42 -12.59
C GLU A 169 0.97 31.13 -12.31
N LYS A 170 0.94 32.45 -12.42
CA LYS A 170 -0.31 33.21 -12.21
C LYS A 170 -1.36 32.74 -13.24
N PRO A 171 -2.54 32.28 -12.80
CA PRO A 171 -3.57 31.82 -13.72
C PRO A 171 -4.09 32.97 -14.59
N GLU A 172 -4.45 32.63 -15.82
CA GLU A 172 -4.91 33.56 -16.87
C GLU A 172 -6.04 32.85 -17.62
N LEU A 173 -6.95 33.61 -18.26
CA LEU A 173 -8.07 33.02 -19.00
C LEU A 173 -7.61 32.03 -20.10
N ALA A 174 -6.44 32.26 -20.69
CA ALA A 174 -5.85 31.39 -21.71
C ALA A 174 -5.52 29.97 -21.20
N HIS A 175 -5.30 29.81 -19.89
CA HIS A 175 -5.07 28.50 -19.28
C HIS A 175 -6.32 27.62 -19.23
N PHE A 176 -7.51 28.23 -19.27
CA PHE A 176 -8.80 27.55 -19.14
C PHE A 176 -9.59 27.52 -20.46
N SER A 177 -9.27 28.41 -21.39
CA SER A 177 -9.90 28.47 -22.71
C SER A 177 -9.41 27.34 -23.62
N GLU A 178 -10.32 26.76 -24.40
CA GLU A 178 -9.99 25.80 -25.46
C GLU A 178 -9.01 26.42 -26.48
N GLY A 179 -8.04 25.63 -26.94
CA GLY A 179 -7.01 26.07 -27.87
C GLY A 179 -6.26 24.90 -28.49
N LYS A 180 -5.09 25.16 -29.07
CA LYS A 180 -4.34 24.17 -29.87
C LYS A 180 -3.36 23.29 -29.08
N TYR A 181 -3.05 23.64 -27.83
CA TYR A 181 -2.04 22.91 -27.06
C TYR A 181 -2.68 21.82 -26.21
N GLN A 182 -2.39 20.57 -26.53
CA GLN A 182 -2.96 19.42 -25.82
C GLN A 182 -2.26 19.20 -24.48
N CYS A 183 -3.06 19.09 -23.41
CA CYS A 183 -2.58 18.65 -22.10
C CYS A 183 -2.23 17.17 -22.15
N THR A 184 -0.96 16.82 -21.88
CA THR A 184 -0.53 15.41 -21.87
C THR A 184 -1.17 14.55 -20.77
N PHE A 185 -1.74 15.17 -19.73
CA PHE A 185 -2.34 14.49 -18.57
C PHE A 185 -3.83 14.20 -18.72
N THR A 186 -4.55 15.08 -19.42
CA THR A 186 -6.02 15.02 -19.54
C THR A 186 -6.49 14.87 -20.98
N GLY A 187 -5.59 14.99 -21.96
CA GLY A 187 -5.95 15.03 -23.38
C GLY A 187 -6.66 16.32 -23.83
N VAL A 188 -7.06 17.20 -22.89
CA VAL A 188 -7.81 18.43 -23.18
C VAL A 188 -6.91 19.51 -23.78
N SER A 189 -7.37 20.15 -24.85
CA SER A 189 -6.62 21.21 -25.54
C SER A 189 -6.90 22.60 -24.95
N ARG A 190 -5.85 23.39 -24.74
CA ARG A 190 -5.90 24.74 -24.12
C ARG A 190 -5.14 25.77 -24.95
N LYS A 191 -5.44 27.06 -24.77
CA LYS A 191 -4.66 28.16 -25.41
C LYS A 191 -3.28 28.33 -24.80
N LYS A 192 -3.12 28.02 -23.51
CA LYS A 192 -1.86 28.06 -22.77
C LYS A 192 -1.71 26.83 -21.89
N VAL A 193 -0.51 26.24 -21.89
CA VAL A 193 -0.12 25.06 -21.11
C VAL A 193 1.22 25.35 -20.43
N VAL A 194 1.46 24.69 -19.31
CA VAL A 194 2.64 24.89 -18.45
C VAL A 194 3.60 23.71 -18.55
N ASP A 195 4.87 23.95 -18.27
CA ASP A 195 5.88 22.89 -18.27
C ASP A 195 5.69 21.96 -17.05
N ALA A 196 5.77 20.65 -17.29
CA ALA A 196 5.66 19.63 -16.24
C ALA A 196 6.93 19.49 -15.38
N GLN A 197 7.95 20.33 -15.57
CA GLN A 197 9.24 20.20 -14.87
C GLN A 197 9.04 20.26 -13.35
N ASN A 198 9.63 19.28 -12.64
CA ASN A 198 9.68 19.21 -11.16
C ASN A 198 8.32 19.21 -10.43
N THR A 199 7.24 18.75 -11.07
CA THR A 199 5.91 18.70 -10.43
C THR A 199 5.43 17.30 -10.09
N SER A 200 6.16 16.25 -10.48
CA SER A 200 5.86 14.87 -10.09
C SER A 200 6.96 13.91 -10.53
N ALA A 201 7.43 13.03 -9.65
CA ALA A 201 8.25 11.88 -10.06
C ALA A 201 7.47 10.91 -10.98
N PHE A 202 6.14 11.05 -11.05
CA PHE A 202 5.30 10.38 -12.04
C PHE A 202 5.41 11.04 -13.42
N LEU A 203 5.59 12.36 -13.50
CA LEU A 203 5.80 13.11 -14.75
C LEU A 203 7.22 12.90 -15.29
N SER A 204 8.22 12.83 -14.40
CA SER A 204 9.56 12.39 -14.80
C SER A 204 9.58 10.90 -15.14
N GLY A 205 8.77 10.06 -14.49
CA GLY A 205 8.58 8.64 -14.84
C GLY A 205 7.89 8.37 -16.19
N ILE A 206 7.18 9.34 -16.77
CA ILE A 206 6.74 9.24 -18.18
C ILE A 206 7.97 9.21 -19.12
N SER A 207 9.15 9.69 -18.70
CA SER A 207 10.38 9.48 -19.49
C SER A 207 10.77 8.00 -19.59
N SER A 208 10.45 7.19 -18.57
CA SER A 208 10.72 5.74 -18.57
C SER A 208 9.65 4.89 -19.29
N PHE A 209 8.45 5.42 -19.54
CA PHE A 209 7.40 4.72 -20.31
C PHE A 209 7.34 5.13 -21.78
N ASN A 210 7.96 6.26 -22.17
CA ASN A 210 7.99 6.72 -23.55
C ASN A 210 9.33 7.41 -23.85
N SER A 211 10.31 6.61 -24.29
CA SER A 211 11.71 7.01 -24.56
C SER A 211 11.88 7.97 -25.74
N TYR A 212 10.83 8.26 -26.50
CA TYR A 212 10.85 9.09 -27.71
C TYR A 212 10.50 10.58 -27.50
N ARG A 213 10.21 11.02 -26.27
CA ARG A 213 9.84 12.42 -25.98
C ARG A 213 10.82 13.09 -25.02
N SER A 214 11.35 14.26 -25.39
CA SER A 214 12.23 15.05 -24.54
C SER A 214 11.45 15.64 -23.34
N THR A 215 12.16 16.03 -22.29
CA THR A 215 11.58 16.65 -21.08
C THR A 215 10.88 17.99 -21.38
N SER A 216 11.25 18.67 -22.47
CA SER A 216 10.63 19.88 -23.00
C SER A 216 9.33 19.64 -23.78
N ASP A 217 9.03 18.39 -24.17
CA ASP A 217 7.84 18.06 -24.98
C ASP A 217 6.58 17.75 -24.16
N LYS A 218 6.66 17.82 -22.82
CA LYS A 218 5.59 17.41 -21.92
C LYS A 218 5.01 18.60 -21.19
N LYS A 219 4.11 19.32 -21.87
CA LYS A 219 3.29 20.37 -21.26
C LYS A 219 1.98 19.80 -20.75
N ILE A 220 1.50 20.37 -19.64
CA ILE A 220 0.24 20.02 -19.00
C ILE A 220 -0.63 21.27 -18.86
N SER A 221 -1.94 21.10 -18.70
CA SER A 221 -2.79 22.25 -18.37
C SER A 221 -2.45 22.77 -16.97
N TRP A 222 -2.64 24.07 -16.75
CA TRP A 222 -2.46 24.69 -15.43
C TRP A 222 -3.31 23.97 -14.37
N LEU A 223 -4.56 23.63 -14.71
CA LEU A 223 -5.47 22.91 -13.83
C LEU A 223 -4.94 21.52 -13.45
N ALA A 224 -4.44 20.75 -14.42
CA ALA A 224 -3.85 19.44 -14.13
C ALA A 224 -2.63 19.56 -13.21
N MET A 225 -1.76 20.55 -13.45
CA MET A 225 -0.63 20.84 -12.55
C MET A 225 -1.11 21.18 -11.15
N TYR A 226 -2.07 22.08 -11.03
CA TYR A 226 -2.65 22.52 -9.76
C TYR A 226 -3.23 21.34 -8.97
N LEU A 227 -4.13 20.56 -9.58
CA LEU A 227 -4.78 19.41 -8.94
C LEU A 227 -3.80 18.29 -8.57
N SER A 228 -2.79 18.01 -9.41
CA SER A 228 -1.79 16.99 -9.10
C SER A 228 -1.01 17.26 -7.81
N ARG A 229 -0.88 18.54 -7.42
CA ARG A 229 -0.22 18.95 -6.18
C ARG A 229 -1.16 18.79 -4.97
N PHE A 230 -2.46 18.95 -5.16
CA PHE A 230 -3.45 18.65 -4.12
C PHE A 230 -3.57 17.16 -3.80
N ALA A 231 -3.23 16.27 -4.75
CA ALA A 231 -3.30 14.82 -4.56
C ALA A 231 -2.54 14.32 -3.30
N ALA A 232 -1.48 15.02 -2.89
CA ALA A 232 -0.72 14.69 -1.69
C ALA A 232 -1.54 14.76 -0.40
N ALA A 233 -2.59 15.57 -0.36
CA ALA A 233 -3.47 15.67 0.79
C ALA A 233 -4.43 14.48 0.93
N ASN A 234 -4.63 13.73 -0.15
CA ASN A 234 -5.48 12.55 -0.25
C ASN A 234 -4.64 11.36 -0.74
N CYS A 235 -3.58 11.05 0.00
CA CYS A 235 -2.75 9.89 -0.27
C CYS A 235 -2.37 9.20 1.04
N LEU A 236 -2.13 7.90 0.99
CA LEU A 236 -1.47 7.18 2.06
C LEU A 236 -0.02 6.92 1.68
N TYR A 237 0.87 6.88 2.67
CA TYR A 237 2.25 6.48 2.44
C TYR A 237 2.88 5.81 3.66
N VAL A 238 3.92 5.02 3.38
CA VAL A 238 4.78 4.40 4.38
C VAL A 238 6.20 4.26 3.84
N TYR A 239 7.17 4.55 4.71
CA TYR A 239 8.57 4.26 4.47
C TYR A 239 8.93 2.87 5.01
N GLU A 240 9.67 2.08 4.23
CA GLU A 240 10.07 0.72 4.61
C GLU A 240 10.95 0.71 5.88
N ASN A 241 11.70 1.79 6.11
CA ASN A 241 12.63 1.91 7.22
C ASN A 241 12.86 3.37 7.64
N PRO A 242 13.40 3.61 8.85
CA PRO A 242 13.74 4.95 9.33
C PRO A 242 14.71 5.72 8.43
N GLN A 243 15.53 5.05 7.62
CA GLN A 243 16.43 5.69 6.67
C GLN A 243 15.70 6.28 5.45
N ARG A 244 14.39 6.02 5.30
CA ARG A 244 13.50 6.58 4.26
C ARG A 244 14.06 6.42 2.84
N LYS A 245 14.73 5.29 2.59
CA LYS A 245 15.31 4.94 1.29
C LYS A 245 14.28 4.39 0.30
N ARG A 246 13.15 3.90 0.80
CA ARG A 246 12.04 3.38 0.01
C ARG A 246 10.73 3.88 0.58
N ILE A 247 9.83 4.28 -0.31
CA ILE A 247 8.47 4.69 0.02
C ILE A 247 7.48 3.87 -0.82
N MET A 248 6.35 3.57 -0.19
CA MET A 248 5.14 3.11 -0.85
C MET A 248 4.08 4.20 -0.68
N VAL A 249 3.41 4.57 -1.76
CA VAL A 249 2.31 5.54 -1.79
C VAL A 249 1.07 4.84 -2.34
N TYR A 250 -0.08 5.11 -1.75
CA TYR A 250 -1.36 4.53 -2.14
C TYR A 250 -2.38 5.65 -2.38
N LEU A 251 -3.10 5.56 -3.50
CA LEU A 251 -4.14 6.49 -3.90
C LEU A 251 -5.40 5.71 -4.27
N PHE A 252 -6.53 6.08 -3.69
CA PHE A 252 -7.81 5.45 -3.98
C PHE A 252 -8.42 6.01 -5.25
N HIS A 253 -9.16 5.18 -5.94
CA HIS A 253 -9.99 5.54 -7.07
C HIS A 253 -11.41 5.03 -6.82
N ALA A 254 -12.39 5.78 -7.30
CA ALA A 254 -13.81 5.45 -7.23
C ALA A 254 -14.45 5.88 -8.55
N ASN A 255 -15.64 5.38 -8.86
CA ASN A 255 -16.33 5.65 -10.13
C ASN A 255 -16.74 7.12 -10.34
N ASN A 256 -16.77 7.93 -9.28
CA ASN A 256 -17.07 9.35 -9.32
C ASN A 256 -16.41 10.11 -8.15
N LEU A 257 -16.41 11.45 -8.24
CA LEU A 257 -15.79 12.30 -7.21
C LEU A 257 -16.53 12.29 -5.87
N GLN A 258 -17.84 12.06 -5.85
CA GLN A 258 -18.63 12.04 -4.62
C GLN A 258 -18.30 10.82 -3.75
N ASP A 259 -18.20 9.64 -4.35
CA ASP A 259 -17.80 8.41 -3.63
C ASP A 259 -16.35 8.51 -3.12
N LEU A 260 -15.45 9.01 -3.97
CA LEU A 260 -14.07 9.28 -3.54
C LEU A 260 -14.03 10.30 -2.41
N SER A 261 -14.85 11.35 -2.49
CA SER A 261 -15.01 12.36 -1.44
C SER A 261 -15.51 11.75 -0.14
N ASN A 262 -16.55 10.92 -0.18
CA ASN A 262 -17.12 10.24 0.99
C ASN A 262 -16.09 9.36 1.70
N LEU A 263 -15.25 8.66 0.94
CA LEU A 263 -14.16 7.83 1.47
C LEU A 263 -13.15 8.66 2.30
N TRP A 264 -12.72 9.82 1.79
CA TRP A 264 -11.76 10.70 2.47
C TRP A 264 -12.39 11.51 3.61
N TRP A 265 -13.60 12.05 3.45
CA TRP A 265 -14.24 12.92 4.44
C TRP A 265 -14.58 12.23 5.75
N SER A 266 -15.02 10.98 5.64
CA SER A 266 -15.37 10.16 6.79
C SER A 266 -14.14 9.67 7.59
N ASN A 267 -12.92 9.98 7.12
CA ASN A 267 -11.65 9.41 7.60
C ASN A 267 -11.72 7.88 7.81
N ARG A 268 -12.49 7.17 6.97
CA ARG A 268 -12.62 5.71 7.01
C ARG A 268 -11.29 5.00 6.75
N ILE A 269 -10.33 5.72 6.18
CA ILE A 269 -9.01 5.20 5.83
C ILE A 269 -8.02 5.30 7.00
N GLY A 270 -8.36 6.01 8.08
CA GLY A 270 -7.50 6.10 9.27
C GLY A 270 -6.24 6.93 9.06
N MET A 271 -6.36 8.10 8.43
CA MET A 271 -5.27 9.06 8.41
C MET A 271 -4.94 9.55 9.82
N LEU A 272 -3.63 9.60 10.10
CA LEU A 272 -3.10 10.11 11.36
C LEU A 272 -3.17 11.63 11.41
N ASP A 273 -3.43 12.16 12.60
CA ASP A 273 -3.34 13.59 12.87
C ASP A 273 -1.87 14.08 12.85
N ILE A 274 -1.69 15.40 12.78
CA ILE A 274 -0.38 16.02 12.64
C ILE A 274 0.54 15.77 13.85
N ASP A 275 0.02 15.66 15.07
CA ASP A 275 0.84 15.47 16.25
C ASP A 275 1.32 14.02 16.36
N THR A 276 0.47 13.07 15.99
CA THR A 276 0.87 11.66 15.82
C THR A 276 1.89 11.50 14.69
N LEU A 277 1.71 12.18 13.57
CA LEU A 277 2.68 12.21 12.46
C LEU A 277 4.05 12.72 12.91
N ARG A 278 4.08 13.82 13.67
CA ARG A 278 5.32 14.40 14.21
C ARG A 278 6.04 13.44 15.15
N THR A 279 5.28 12.80 16.04
CA THR A 279 5.78 11.82 17.01
C THR A 279 6.39 10.60 16.30
N ASN A 280 5.73 10.13 15.24
CA ASN A 280 6.21 9.02 14.40
C ASN A 280 7.22 9.45 13.33
N GLU A 281 7.69 10.70 13.38
CA GLU A 281 8.57 11.34 12.40
C GLU A 281 8.16 11.09 10.94
N PHE A 282 6.86 11.14 10.65
CA PHE A 282 6.31 10.98 9.30
C PHE A 282 6.77 9.69 8.60
N VAL A 283 7.02 8.60 9.35
CA VAL A 283 7.34 7.28 8.76
C VAL A 283 6.14 6.71 7.99
N ARG A 284 4.92 7.01 8.44
CA ARG A 284 3.64 6.57 7.86
C ARG A 284 2.57 7.60 8.20
N ASN A 285 1.54 7.74 7.37
CA ASN A 285 0.41 8.65 7.63
C ASN A 285 -0.96 8.00 7.86
N PHE A 286 -0.98 6.69 8.09
CA PHE A 286 -2.19 5.94 8.38
C PHE A 286 -2.03 5.06 9.62
N GLU A 287 -3.15 4.76 10.26
CA GLU A 287 -3.26 3.79 11.33
C GLU A 287 -3.20 2.36 10.79
N VAL A 288 -2.49 1.50 11.52
CA VAL A 288 -2.57 0.06 11.34
C VAL A 288 -3.21 -0.50 12.58
N GLN A 289 -4.27 -1.27 12.41
CA GLN A 289 -4.99 -1.87 13.52
C GLN A 289 -4.06 -2.72 14.41
N PRO A 290 -4.17 -2.63 15.74
CA PRO A 290 -3.31 -3.37 16.68
C PRO A 290 -3.31 -4.89 16.44
N ALA A 291 -4.39 -5.43 15.87
CA ALA A 291 -4.52 -6.82 15.44
C ALA A 291 -3.34 -7.30 14.57
N PHE A 292 -2.71 -6.41 13.78
CA PHE A 292 -1.59 -6.77 12.91
C PHE A 292 -0.24 -6.61 13.56
N SER A 293 -0.10 -5.70 14.54
CA SER A 293 1.14 -5.56 15.30
C SER A 293 1.03 -4.55 16.43
N ASN A 294 1.76 -4.82 17.52
CA ASN A 294 2.10 -3.81 18.53
C ASN A 294 3.38 -3.02 18.14
N LYS A 295 4.04 -3.34 17.02
CA LYS A 295 5.30 -2.72 16.57
C LYS A 295 5.10 -2.03 15.22
N LEU A 296 5.60 -0.79 15.12
CA LEU A 296 5.47 0.09 13.95
C LEU A 296 5.99 -0.52 12.62
N PHE A 297 6.82 -1.58 12.68
CA PHE A 297 7.56 -2.16 11.55
C PHE A 297 7.36 -3.67 11.36
N ASP A 298 6.25 -4.27 11.78
CA ASP A 298 6.02 -5.69 11.47
C ASP A 298 5.46 -5.91 10.04
N LEU A 299 4.84 -4.86 9.49
CA LEU A 299 4.42 -4.73 8.10
C LEU A 299 5.46 -3.90 7.33
N GLN A 300 6.49 -4.55 6.78
CA GLN A 300 7.61 -3.85 6.12
C GLN A 300 7.49 -3.85 4.60
N LEU A 301 6.83 -4.86 4.04
CA LEU A 301 6.76 -5.08 2.61
C LEU A 301 5.48 -4.48 2.01
N THR A 302 5.38 -4.48 0.68
CA THR A 302 4.32 -3.74 -0.02
C THR A 302 2.97 -4.37 0.24
N ASN A 303 2.85 -5.69 0.11
CA ASN A 303 1.59 -6.39 0.30
C ASN A 303 1.19 -6.45 1.79
N ASP A 304 2.17 -6.52 2.70
CA ASP A 304 1.92 -6.39 4.14
C ASP A 304 1.23 -5.05 4.48
N ASN A 305 1.77 -3.94 3.99
CA ASN A 305 1.23 -2.61 4.25
C ASN A 305 -0.15 -2.43 3.61
N LEU A 306 -0.33 -2.96 2.40
CA LEU A 306 -1.61 -2.96 1.71
C LEU A 306 -2.67 -3.73 2.50
N LEU A 307 -2.36 -4.93 3.03
CA LEU A 307 -3.29 -5.66 3.88
C LEU A 307 -3.69 -4.83 5.11
N GLY A 308 -2.73 -4.16 5.75
CA GLY A 308 -3.00 -3.28 6.88
C GLY A 308 -3.95 -2.13 6.54
N ILE A 309 -3.78 -1.52 5.37
CA ILE A 309 -4.69 -0.47 4.86
C ILE A 309 -6.10 -1.03 4.62
N LEU A 310 -6.19 -2.16 3.89
CA LEU A 310 -7.47 -2.79 3.57
C LEU A 310 -8.21 -3.24 4.82
N TYR A 311 -7.50 -3.79 5.80
CA TYR A 311 -8.09 -4.19 7.06
C TYR A 311 -8.59 -2.99 7.87
N THR A 312 -7.79 -1.91 7.99
CA THR A 312 -8.24 -0.68 8.65
C THR A 312 -9.49 -0.12 7.98
N LEU A 313 -9.51 -0.13 6.64
CA LEU A 313 -10.67 0.29 5.87
C LEU A 313 -11.87 -0.62 6.14
N GLN A 314 -11.71 -1.95 6.10
CA GLN A 314 -12.78 -2.91 6.41
C GLN A 314 -13.39 -2.63 7.78
N ARG A 315 -12.56 -2.48 8.83
CA ARG A 315 -13.06 -2.23 10.19
C ARG A 315 -13.82 -0.93 10.35
N ARG A 316 -13.42 0.13 9.63
CA ARG A 316 -14.03 1.45 9.72
C ARG A 316 -15.23 1.63 8.78
N THR A 317 -15.30 0.86 7.71
CA THR A 317 -16.33 1.00 6.67
C THR A 317 -17.42 -0.05 6.80
N LEU A 318 -17.07 -1.28 7.21
CA LEU A 318 -17.91 -2.47 7.14
C LEU A 318 -18.41 -2.98 8.50
N ALA A 319 -18.12 -2.29 9.61
CA ALA A 319 -18.71 -2.62 10.92
C ALA A 319 -20.25 -2.42 10.99
N THR A 320 -20.91 -2.09 9.88
CA THR A 320 -22.33 -1.68 9.83
C THR A 320 -23.15 -2.35 8.71
N SER A 321 -22.60 -3.28 7.93
CA SER A 321 -23.28 -3.84 6.75
C SER A 321 -23.32 -5.37 6.74
N ASP A 322 -24.51 -5.93 6.48
CA ASP A 322 -24.80 -7.35 6.27
C ASP A 322 -24.20 -7.82 4.93
N TRP A 323 -22.92 -8.18 4.92
CA TRP A 323 -22.30 -8.78 3.74
C TRP A 323 -22.68 -10.25 3.63
N ILE A 324 -23.08 -10.66 2.43
CA ILE A 324 -23.62 -11.98 2.10
C ILE A 324 -22.54 -13.05 2.34
N GLU A 325 -22.91 -14.09 3.10
CA GLU A 325 -22.00 -15.13 3.62
C GLU A 325 -21.46 -16.12 2.56
N ASP A 326 -22.10 -16.22 1.39
CA ASP A 326 -21.87 -17.37 0.50
C ASP A 326 -20.76 -17.18 -0.55
N ASP A 327 -20.44 -15.96 -1.00
CA ASP A 327 -19.36 -15.71 -1.97
C ASP A 327 -18.68 -14.35 -1.76
N PRO A 328 -17.58 -14.29 -1.00
CA PRO A 328 -16.94 -13.03 -0.62
C PRO A 328 -16.09 -12.40 -1.72
N LEU A 329 -15.81 -13.14 -2.82
CA LEU A 329 -14.98 -12.67 -3.93
C LEU A 329 -15.77 -12.41 -5.22
N ASP A 330 -17.10 -12.51 -5.18
CA ASP A 330 -18.00 -12.18 -6.28
C ASP A 330 -18.11 -10.66 -6.49
N ASP A 331 -17.57 -10.17 -7.62
CA ASP A 331 -17.61 -8.76 -8.01
C ASP A 331 -19.03 -8.24 -8.27
N GLU A 332 -19.95 -9.09 -8.75
CA GLU A 332 -21.30 -8.68 -9.16
C GLU A 332 -22.24 -8.49 -7.97
N LYS A 333 -22.08 -9.29 -6.92
CA LYS A 333 -22.90 -9.19 -5.69
C LYS A 333 -22.45 -8.11 -4.73
N ASN A 334 -21.17 -7.71 -4.79
CA ASN A 334 -20.56 -6.77 -3.86
C ASN A 334 -20.47 -5.34 -4.43
N SER A 335 -21.34 -4.99 -5.38
CA SER A 335 -21.11 -3.94 -6.39
C SER A 335 -21.26 -2.47 -5.94
N ASN A 336 -21.21 -2.11 -4.65
CA ASN A 336 -21.23 -0.68 -4.29
C ASN A 336 -20.75 -0.33 -2.87
N PRO A 337 -19.91 0.71 -2.71
CA PRO A 337 -19.12 1.42 -3.73
C PRO A 337 -17.94 0.59 -4.27
N ASN A 338 -17.70 0.67 -5.58
CA ASN A 338 -16.54 0.04 -6.22
C ASN A 338 -15.32 0.95 -6.10
N TYR A 339 -14.40 0.57 -5.22
CA TYR A 339 -13.12 1.26 -5.05
C TYR A 339 -12.00 0.48 -5.72
N SER A 340 -11.01 1.19 -6.22
CA SER A 340 -9.73 0.62 -6.61
C SER A 340 -8.58 1.40 -5.98
N LEU A 341 -7.38 0.83 -6.03
CA LEU A 341 -6.20 1.42 -5.40
C LEU A 341 -5.01 1.38 -6.34
N MET A 342 -4.42 2.55 -6.58
CA MET A 342 -3.09 2.66 -7.17
C MET A 342 -2.04 2.55 -6.07
N SER A 343 -1.13 1.59 -6.19
CA SER A 343 0.08 1.48 -5.36
C SER A 343 1.31 1.88 -6.15
N VAL A 344 2.15 2.69 -5.55
CA VAL A 344 3.37 3.21 -6.16
C VAL A 344 4.53 3.00 -5.22
N ARG A 345 5.57 2.36 -5.74
CA ARG A 345 6.84 2.22 -5.02
C ARG A 345 7.89 3.13 -5.66
N ALA A 346 8.63 3.82 -4.79
CA ALA A 346 9.78 4.61 -5.18
C ALA A 346 10.98 4.32 -4.28
N ASP A 347 12.17 4.31 -4.87
CA ASP A 347 13.45 4.07 -4.21
C ASP A 347 14.35 5.33 -4.32
N SER A 348 15.18 5.57 -3.31
CA SER A 348 16.11 6.68 -3.29
C SER A 348 17.29 6.42 -4.23
N TYR A 349 17.57 7.35 -5.13
CA TYR A 349 18.71 7.33 -6.04
C TYR A 349 19.32 8.74 -6.15
N SER A 350 20.60 8.89 -5.84
CA SER A 350 21.33 10.17 -5.88
C SER A 350 20.57 11.33 -5.21
N LYS A 351 20.09 11.11 -3.97
CA LYS A 351 19.27 12.04 -3.15
C LYS A 351 17.84 12.31 -3.66
N THR A 352 17.46 11.83 -4.84
CA THR A 352 16.09 11.91 -5.39
C THR A 352 15.29 10.64 -5.09
N MET A 353 13.98 10.73 -4.95
CA MET A 353 13.10 9.55 -4.87
C MET A 353 12.52 9.26 -6.25
N ARG A 354 12.69 8.03 -6.76
CA ARG A 354 12.29 7.67 -8.12
C ARG A 354 11.30 6.51 -8.11
N PRO A 355 10.08 6.69 -8.64
CA PRO A 355 9.14 5.59 -8.87
C PRO A 355 9.76 4.53 -9.77
N ASN A 356 9.59 3.27 -9.41
CA ASN A 356 10.09 2.14 -10.19
C ASN A 356 9.10 0.97 -10.30
N ARG A 357 7.95 1.05 -9.61
CA ARG A 357 6.85 0.11 -9.76
C ARG A 357 5.53 0.81 -9.48
N THR A 358 4.54 0.51 -10.30
CA THR A 358 3.16 0.97 -10.16
C THR A 358 2.25 -0.22 -10.38
N GLU A 359 1.27 -0.40 -9.51
CA GLU A 359 0.28 -1.47 -9.58
C GLU A 359 -1.10 -0.88 -9.32
N TYR A 360 -2.11 -1.41 -10.01
CA TYR A 360 -3.51 -1.09 -9.77
C TYR A 360 -4.19 -2.34 -9.18
N ILE A 361 -5.00 -2.13 -8.15
CA ILE A 361 -5.77 -3.15 -7.47
C ILE A 361 -7.23 -2.77 -7.66
N ASP A 362 -7.87 -3.42 -8.64
CA ASP A 362 -9.23 -3.07 -9.06
C ASP A 362 -10.30 -3.81 -8.23
N ASN A 363 -9.93 -4.90 -7.55
CA ASN A 363 -10.85 -5.77 -6.85
C ASN A 363 -10.91 -5.45 -5.34
N LEU A 364 -10.88 -4.17 -4.97
CA LEU A 364 -10.75 -3.79 -3.56
C LEU A 364 -11.97 -4.23 -2.74
N THR A 365 -13.16 -4.02 -3.27
CA THR A 365 -14.43 -4.32 -2.63
C THR A 365 -14.58 -5.82 -2.30
N PRO A 366 -14.34 -6.77 -3.24
CA PRO A 366 -14.22 -8.20 -2.93
C PRO A 366 -13.14 -8.52 -1.89
N LEU A 367 -11.97 -7.88 -1.96
CA LEU A 367 -10.90 -8.13 -0.97
C LEU A 367 -11.31 -7.72 0.45
N LEU A 368 -12.08 -6.63 0.61
CA LEU A 368 -12.65 -6.24 1.89
C LEU A 368 -13.68 -7.28 2.39
N GLY A 369 -14.54 -7.78 1.50
CA GLY A 369 -15.48 -8.86 1.79
C GLY A 369 -14.75 -10.13 2.24
N PHE A 370 -13.68 -10.51 1.55
CA PHE A 370 -12.85 -11.65 1.91
C PHE A 370 -12.18 -11.52 3.29
N ILE A 371 -11.68 -10.33 3.63
CA ILE A 371 -11.14 -10.07 4.99
C ILE A 371 -12.19 -10.37 6.05
N ASN A 372 -13.43 -9.89 5.85
CA ASN A 372 -14.55 -10.12 6.77
C ASN A 372 -14.94 -11.60 6.84
N TYR A 373 -15.04 -12.26 5.69
CA TYR A 373 -15.37 -13.68 5.57
C TYR A 373 -14.40 -14.57 6.34
N ILE A 374 -13.09 -14.36 6.19
CA ILE A 374 -12.07 -15.14 6.91
C ILE A 374 -12.24 -15.03 8.43
N GLU A 375 -12.58 -13.85 8.95
CA GLU A 375 -12.81 -13.66 10.38
C GLU A 375 -14.13 -14.29 10.85
N ALA A 376 -15.18 -14.22 10.04
CA ALA A 376 -16.46 -14.89 10.31
C ALA A 376 -16.29 -16.42 10.41
N GLN A 377 -15.32 -17.00 9.70
CA GLN A 377 -14.94 -18.41 9.83
C GLN A 377 -14.09 -18.71 11.09
N GLY A 378 -13.90 -17.73 11.99
CA GLY A 378 -13.15 -17.87 13.24
C GLY A 378 -11.62 -17.84 13.07
N LEU A 379 -11.11 -17.44 11.91
CA LEU A 379 -9.67 -17.32 11.68
C LEU A 379 -9.14 -15.96 12.14
N VAL A 380 -7.93 -15.96 12.68
CA VAL A 380 -7.29 -14.75 13.20
C VAL A 380 -6.18 -14.33 12.25
N TRP A 381 -6.35 -13.19 11.58
CA TRP A 381 -5.37 -12.67 10.62
C TRP A 381 -3.95 -12.55 11.18
N LYS A 382 -3.81 -12.17 12.45
CA LYS A 382 -2.52 -12.13 13.14
C LYS A 382 -1.80 -13.48 13.10
N ASP A 383 -2.51 -14.53 13.51
CA ASP A 383 -1.96 -15.89 13.58
C ASP A 383 -1.63 -16.42 12.19
N ILE A 384 -2.46 -16.12 11.19
CA ILE A 384 -2.19 -16.44 9.78
C ILE A 384 -0.88 -15.78 9.34
N LEU A 385 -0.75 -14.46 9.51
CA LEU A 385 0.42 -13.71 9.05
C LEU A 385 1.71 -14.07 9.78
N ASP A 386 1.65 -14.32 11.09
CA ASP A 386 2.79 -14.79 11.86
C ASP A 386 3.18 -16.22 11.44
N SER A 387 2.19 -17.07 11.15
CA SER A 387 2.44 -18.43 10.70
C SER A 387 3.03 -18.49 9.29
N LEU A 388 2.83 -17.48 8.43
CA LEU A 388 3.44 -17.38 7.10
C LEU A 388 4.91 -16.91 7.08
N LYS A 389 5.47 -16.48 8.22
CA LYS A 389 6.87 -16.01 8.34
C LYS A 389 7.86 -17.19 8.33
N ILE A 390 8.61 -17.45 7.27
CA ILE A 390 9.56 -18.59 7.22
C ILE A 390 10.96 -18.15 6.78
N ILE A 391 11.98 -18.63 7.47
CA ILE A 391 13.38 -18.39 7.09
C ILE A 391 14.11 -19.72 6.96
N LYS A 392 14.90 -19.86 5.89
CA LYS A 392 15.70 -21.08 5.68
C LYS A 392 16.76 -21.19 6.79
N PRO A 393 17.00 -22.40 7.33
CA PRO A 393 18.12 -22.65 8.23
C PRO A 393 19.44 -22.11 7.65
N GLY A 394 20.21 -21.39 8.47
CA GLY A 394 21.46 -20.74 8.06
C GLY A 394 21.31 -19.32 7.51
N LEU A 395 20.09 -18.85 7.20
CA LEU A 395 19.85 -17.45 6.81
C LEU A 395 19.42 -16.54 7.97
N ALA A 396 19.19 -17.11 9.16
CA ALA A 396 18.73 -16.36 10.35
C ALA A 396 19.70 -15.25 10.81
N THR A 397 21.00 -15.43 10.59
CA THR A 397 22.05 -14.45 10.94
C THR A 397 22.28 -13.42 9.83
N ASN A 398 21.57 -13.50 8.71
CA ASN A 398 21.73 -12.58 7.60
C ASN A 398 21.28 -11.16 8.01
N LYS A 399 21.99 -10.13 7.56
CA LYS A 399 21.58 -8.72 7.78
C LYS A 399 20.17 -8.40 7.25
N LYS A 400 19.64 -9.22 6.33
CA LYS A 400 18.30 -9.13 5.74
C LYS A 400 17.35 -10.20 6.27
N ALA A 401 17.67 -10.88 7.38
CA ALA A 401 16.87 -11.99 7.91
C ALA A 401 15.39 -11.62 8.08
N ASN A 402 15.08 -10.47 8.69
CA ASN A 402 13.71 -9.99 8.84
C ASN A 402 12.95 -9.88 7.50
N ARG A 403 13.63 -9.47 6.42
CA ARG A 403 13.03 -9.39 5.09
C ARG A 403 12.80 -10.78 4.51
N LEU A 404 13.84 -11.62 4.54
CA LEU A 404 13.82 -12.99 4.01
C LEU A 404 12.73 -13.83 4.68
N GLU A 405 12.56 -13.68 5.98
CA GLU A 405 11.51 -14.32 6.77
C GLU A 405 10.09 -14.01 6.24
N ARG A 406 9.88 -12.82 5.69
CA ARG A 406 8.57 -12.32 5.23
C ARG A 406 8.35 -12.49 3.73
N GLU A 407 9.33 -12.99 2.98
CA GLU A 407 9.24 -13.10 1.52
C GLU A 407 8.11 -14.05 1.06
N PHE A 408 7.88 -15.15 1.79
CA PHE A 408 6.77 -16.05 1.48
C PHE A 408 5.41 -15.40 1.72
N ARG A 409 5.25 -14.74 2.88
CA ARG A 409 4.04 -13.97 3.21
C ARG A 409 3.73 -12.91 2.15
N GLU A 410 4.73 -12.12 1.74
CA GLU A 410 4.58 -11.11 0.68
C GLU A 410 4.12 -11.73 -0.64
N LYS A 411 4.66 -12.90 -1.00
CA LYS A 411 4.27 -13.64 -2.20
C LYS A 411 2.80 -14.08 -2.15
N VAL A 412 2.39 -14.69 -1.03
CA VAL A 412 1.01 -15.18 -0.84
C VAL A 412 0.01 -14.03 -0.85
N LEU A 413 0.27 -12.95 -0.11
CA LEU A 413 -0.58 -11.75 -0.13
C LEU A 413 -0.67 -11.13 -1.53
N GLY A 414 0.43 -11.10 -2.27
CA GLY A 414 0.45 -10.58 -3.64
C GLY A 414 -0.41 -11.40 -4.61
N LYS A 415 -0.56 -12.71 -4.38
CA LYS A 415 -1.51 -13.56 -5.12
C LYS A 415 -2.94 -13.34 -4.68
N ILE A 416 -3.19 -13.19 -3.38
CA ILE A 416 -4.51 -12.88 -2.81
C ILE A 416 -5.07 -11.59 -3.41
N PHE A 417 -4.28 -10.51 -3.45
CA PHE A 417 -4.71 -9.24 -4.04
C PHE A 417 -4.97 -9.28 -5.55
N LYS A 418 -4.53 -10.35 -6.22
CA LYS A 418 -4.80 -10.62 -7.64
C LYS A 418 -5.82 -11.73 -7.83
N ILE A 419 -6.42 -12.24 -6.75
CA ILE A 419 -7.37 -13.35 -6.74
C ILE A 419 -6.79 -14.56 -7.51
N GLN A 420 -5.55 -14.93 -7.16
CA GLN A 420 -4.83 -16.04 -7.78
C GLN A 420 -4.71 -17.23 -6.83
N PRO A 421 -4.75 -18.48 -7.33
CA PRO A 421 -4.53 -19.67 -6.49
C PRO A 421 -3.18 -19.66 -5.76
N ILE A 422 -3.21 -20.06 -4.49
CA ILE A 422 -2.08 -20.17 -3.56
C ILE A 422 -1.79 -21.63 -3.15
N HIS A 423 -2.68 -22.60 -3.40
CA HIS A 423 -2.56 -23.98 -2.92
C HIS A 423 -1.20 -24.61 -3.21
N GLY A 424 -0.63 -24.38 -4.40
CA GLY A 424 0.69 -24.91 -4.77
C GLY A 424 1.83 -24.28 -3.97
N ASP A 425 1.76 -22.97 -3.69
CA ASP A 425 2.74 -22.29 -2.84
C ASP A 425 2.62 -22.74 -1.38
N MET A 426 1.38 -22.95 -0.91
CA MET A 426 1.10 -23.45 0.43
C MET A 426 1.58 -24.90 0.59
N ALA A 427 1.41 -25.77 -0.42
CA ALA A 427 1.94 -27.13 -0.39
C ALA A 427 3.48 -27.15 -0.26
N ASP A 428 4.17 -26.33 -1.06
CA ASP A 428 5.62 -26.16 -0.95
C ASP A 428 6.03 -25.66 0.45
N PHE A 429 5.31 -24.65 0.97
CA PHE A 429 5.56 -24.07 2.28
C PHE A 429 5.38 -25.07 3.42
N PHE A 430 4.30 -25.85 3.42
CA PHE A 430 4.05 -26.86 4.45
C PHE A 430 5.13 -27.95 4.44
N VAL A 431 5.62 -28.36 3.26
CA VAL A 431 6.75 -29.30 3.14
C VAL A 431 8.04 -28.69 3.66
N ASP A 432 8.31 -27.42 3.36
CA ASP A 432 9.50 -26.72 3.87
C ASP A 432 9.43 -26.54 5.39
N CYS A 433 8.29 -26.16 5.96
CA CYS A 433 8.06 -26.10 7.40
C CYS A 433 8.27 -27.46 8.07
N PHE A 434 7.73 -28.53 7.48
CA PHE A 434 7.93 -29.88 8.00
C PHE A 434 9.41 -30.26 7.99
N ALA A 435 10.11 -30.00 6.87
CA ALA A 435 11.54 -30.24 6.76
C ALA A 435 12.33 -29.48 7.84
N TYR A 436 12.03 -28.20 8.07
CA TYR A 436 12.74 -27.39 9.07
C TYR A 436 12.43 -27.85 10.50
N LYS A 437 11.19 -28.27 10.76
CA LYS A 437 10.81 -28.86 12.06
C LYS A 437 11.61 -30.12 12.36
N LEU A 438 11.84 -30.97 11.35
CA LEU A 438 12.71 -32.15 11.47
C LEU A 438 14.18 -31.80 11.72
N ASP A 439 14.62 -30.66 11.21
CA ASP A 439 15.98 -30.15 11.34
C ASP A 439 16.17 -29.28 12.61
N GLY A 440 15.15 -29.22 13.49
CA GLY A 440 15.21 -28.59 14.82
C GLY A 440 14.58 -27.20 14.94
N ASP A 441 13.89 -26.70 13.91
CA ASP A 441 13.16 -25.41 13.99
C ASP A 441 11.98 -25.50 14.95
N ASN A 442 12.01 -24.70 16.02
CA ASN A 442 10.96 -24.63 17.02
C ASN A 442 10.05 -23.41 16.90
N THR A 443 10.09 -22.71 15.76
CA THR A 443 9.18 -21.59 15.50
C THR A 443 7.73 -22.04 15.56
N TYR A 444 6.95 -21.37 16.41
CA TYR A 444 5.51 -21.62 16.53
C TYR A 444 4.78 -21.23 15.24
N ARG A 445 3.84 -22.08 14.80
CA ARG A 445 2.89 -21.78 13.73
C ARG A 445 1.53 -22.42 14.01
N SER A 446 0.48 -21.67 13.69
CA SER A 446 -0.89 -22.15 13.72
C SER A 446 -1.21 -22.90 12.42
N TYR A 447 -0.63 -24.10 12.24
CA TYR A 447 -0.79 -24.89 11.01
C TYR A 447 -2.26 -25.21 10.67
N ASN A 448 -3.11 -25.40 11.68
CA ASN A 448 -4.53 -25.62 11.47
C ASN A 448 -5.23 -24.37 10.91
N GLN A 449 -4.88 -23.17 11.40
CA GLN A 449 -5.40 -21.94 10.82
C GLN A 449 -4.88 -21.72 9.40
N LEU A 450 -3.61 -22.03 9.11
CA LEU A 450 -3.08 -21.94 7.73
C LEU A 450 -3.78 -22.89 6.76
N LEU A 451 -4.08 -24.12 7.18
CA LEU A 451 -4.84 -25.07 6.39
C LEU A 451 -6.25 -24.54 6.13
N ALA A 452 -6.98 -24.16 7.19
CA ALA A 452 -8.33 -23.63 7.08
C ALA A 452 -8.38 -22.38 6.21
N PHE A 453 -7.43 -21.44 6.40
CA PHE A 453 -7.27 -20.26 5.56
C PHE A 453 -7.08 -20.63 4.08
N THR A 454 -6.23 -21.60 3.79
CA THR A 454 -6.00 -22.05 2.40
C THR A 454 -7.28 -22.63 1.80
N ILE A 455 -8.03 -23.44 2.56
CA ILE A 455 -9.29 -24.04 2.10
C ILE A 455 -10.33 -22.95 1.81
N TYR A 456 -10.57 -22.05 2.76
CA TYR A 456 -11.55 -20.99 2.62
C TYR A 456 -11.21 -20.02 1.49
N TYR A 457 -9.94 -19.63 1.36
CA TYR A 457 -9.50 -18.80 0.24
C TYR A 457 -9.69 -19.49 -1.10
N GLU A 458 -9.23 -20.73 -1.27
CA GLU A 458 -9.35 -21.44 -2.55
C GLU A 458 -10.81 -21.73 -2.93
N ASN A 459 -11.69 -21.93 -1.94
CA ASN A 459 -13.14 -22.04 -2.13
C ASN A 459 -13.76 -20.73 -2.60
N ALA A 460 -13.26 -19.58 -2.13
CA ALA A 460 -13.73 -18.28 -2.56
C ALA A 460 -13.15 -17.84 -3.91
N VAL A 461 -11.94 -18.28 -4.30
CA VAL A 461 -11.32 -17.85 -5.56
C VAL A 461 -12.18 -18.29 -6.75
N PRO A 462 -12.76 -17.36 -7.53
CA PRO A 462 -13.46 -17.72 -8.74
C PRO A 462 -12.47 -18.38 -9.69
N LYS A 463 -12.79 -19.58 -10.21
CA LYS A 463 -12.00 -20.15 -11.30
C LYS A 463 -12.07 -19.15 -12.45
N GLN A 464 -10.91 -18.55 -12.76
CA GLN A 464 -10.77 -17.48 -13.75
C GLN A 464 -11.65 -17.70 -14.97
N LYS A 465 -12.21 -16.60 -15.50
CA LYS A 465 -12.97 -16.41 -16.75
C LYS A 465 -12.39 -17.07 -18.04
N ASN A 466 -11.48 -18.04 -17.97
CA ASN A 466 -11.04 -18.88 -19.08
C ASN A 466 -10.53 -20.27 -18.60
N ARG A 467 -11.46 -21.23 -18.51
CA ARG A 467 -11.40 -22.61 -19.06
C ARG A 467 -12.70 -23.30 -18.65
N ASN A 468 -13.67 -23.26 -19.56
CA ASN A 468 -14.98 -23.92 -19.47
C ASN A 468 -15.78 -23.56 -18.21
N ALA A 469 -16.76 -22.66 -18.38
CA ALA A 469 -17.94 -22.65 -17.53
C ALA A 469 -18.46 -24.10 -17.42
N MET A 470 -18.59 -24.64 -16.19
CA MET A 470 -19.44 -25.78 -15.78
C MET A 470 -18.95 -26.58 -14.55
N GLU A 471 -17.94 -26.17 -13.79
CA GLU A 471 -17.68 -26.86 -12.51
C GLU A 471 -18.56 -26.25 -11.39
N ASN A 472 -19.56 -27.02 -10.95
CA ASN A 472 -20.42 -26.68 -9.82
C ASN A 472 -19.54 -26.42 -8.56
N PRO A 473 -19.71 -25.29 -7.84
CA PRO A 473 -19.01 -25.01 -6.59
C PRO A 473 -19.04 -26.16 -5.58
N GLU A 474 -20.13 -26.92 -5.53
CA GLU A 474 -20.26 -28.10 -4.66
C GLU A 474 -19.32 -29.23 -5.08
N GLU A 475 -19.20 -29.53 -6.38
CA GLU A 475 -18.27 -30.56 -6.88
C GLU A 475 -16.82 -30.18 -6.59
N LEU A 476 -16.49 -28.90 -6.70
CA LEU A 476 -15.16 -28.38 -6.36
C LEU A 476 -14.84 -28.59 -4.89
N LYS A 477 -15.78 -28.25 -4.02
CA LYS A 477 -15.66 -28.49 -2.58
C LYS A 477 -15.49 -29.98 -2.29
N GLN A 478 -16.30 -30.85 -2.88
CA GLN A 478 -16.20 -32.30 -2.71
C GLN A 478 -14.82 -32.85 -3.15
N ARG A 479 -14.29 -32.38 -4.28
CA ARG A 479 -12.95 -32.77 -4.75
C ARG A 479 -11.85 -32.36 -3.77
N ARG A 480 -11.93 -31.14 -3.22
CA ARG A 480 -10.97 -30.65 -2.21
C ARG A 480 -11.09 -31.42 -0.90
N ASP A 481 -12.31 -31.69 -0.46
CA ASP A 481 -12.57 -32.49 0.74
C ASP A 481 -12.02 -33.92 0.59
N ALA A 482 -12.17 -34.53 -0.58
CA ALA A 482 -11.57 -35.83 -0.90
C ALA A 482 -10.03 -35.77 -0.87
N ALA A 483 -9.42 -34.72 -1.43
CA ALA A 483 -7.97 -34.50 -1.39
C ALA A 483 -7.44 -34.35 0.04
N ILE A 484 -8.13 -33.56 0.86
CA ILE A 484 -7.84 -33.39 2.28
C ILE A 484 -7.99 -34.73 3.02
N ALA A 485 -9.04 -35.49 2.74
CA ALA A 485 -9.27 -36.78 3.35
C ALA A 485 -8.18 -37.80 2.97
N LEU A 486 -7.68 -37.77 1.73
CA LEU A 486 -6.51 -38.54 1.31
C LEU A 486 -5.27 -38.12 2.11
N GLY A 487 -4.96 -36.83 2.15
CA GLY A 487 -3.84 -36.30 2.92
C GLY A 487 -3.90 -36.71 4.40
N LYS A 488 -5.11 -36.67 4.98
CA LYS A 488 -5.36 -37.12 6.36
C LYS A 488 -5.02 -38.59 6.55
N SER A 489 -5.49 -39.45 5.64
CA SER A 489 -5.18 -40.87 5.67
C SER A 489 -3.68 -41.15 5.53
N ILE A 490 -2.99 -40.46 4.62
CA ILE A 490 -1.54 -40.59 4.46
C ILE A 490 -0.81 -40.21 5.76
N GLY A 491 -1.16 -39.06 6.35
CA GLY A 491 -0.54 -38.59 7.59
C GLY A 491 -0.72 -39.57 8.75
N ILE A 492 -1.97 -40.04 8.97
CA ILE A 492 -2.32 -41.00 10.03
C ILE A 492 -1.59 -42.33 9.83
N ALA A 493 -1.59 -42.84 8.59
CA ALA A 493 -0.92 -44.09 8.25
C ALA A 493 0.58 -44.04 8.58
N ILE A 494 1.24 -42.93 8.28
CA ILE A 494 2.65 -42.75 8.61
C ILE A 494 2.85 -42.73 10.13
N ILE A 495 2.16 -41.86 10.87
CA ILE A 495 2.43 -41.68 12.31
C ILE A 495 2.12 -42.93 13.13
N ASN A 496 1.09 -43.69 12.76
CA ASN A 496 0.63 -44.87 13.48
C ASN A 496 1.27 -46.18 13.00
N TRP A 497 2.19 -46.11 12.03
CA TRP A 497 2.85 -47.30 11.52
C TRP A 497 3.69 -47.98 12.61
N SER A 498 3.45 -49.27 12.83
CA SER A 498 4.28 -50.10 13.71
C SER A 498 4.89 -51.23 12.89
N ARG A 499 6.15 -51.55 13.17
CA ARG A 499 6.86 -52.66 12.50
C ARG A 499 6.45 -54.03 13.02
N ASN A 500 6.01 -54.10 14.28
CA ASN A 500 5.72 -55.33 15.00
C ASN A 500 4.39 -55.18 15.74
N ASP A 501 3.54 -56.20 15.66
CA ASP A 501 2.30 -56.28 16.43
C ASP A 501 2.64 -56.23 17.93
N GLY A 502 2.26 -55.13 18.60
CA GLY A 502 2.37 -54.97 20.06
C GLY A 502 3.25 -53.83 20.57
N GLN A 503 4.05 -53.16 19.73
CA GLN A 503 4.77 -51.92 20.15
C GLN A 503 3.96 -50.67 19.82
N ALA A 504 3.90 -49.74 20.78
CA ALA A 504 3.34 -48.41 20.56
C ALA A 504 4.13 -47.69 19.44
N PRO A 505 3.44 -47.03 18.49
CA PRO A 505 4.10 -46.39 17.36
C PRO A 505 4.97 -45.21 17.82
N ASP A 506 6.25 -45.20 17.41
CA ASP A 506 7.12 -44.03 17.56
C ASP A 506 6.77 -43.00 16.48
N GLN A 507 5.81 -42.13 16.81
CA GLN A 507 5.28 -41.11 15.89
C GLN A 507 6.37 -40.18 15.34
N LYS A 508 7.39 -39.83 16.16
CA LYS A 508 8.48 -38.94 15.73
C LYS A 508 9.43 -39.65 14.77
N ALA A 509 9.83 -40.90 15.06
CA ALA A 509 10.67 -41.65 14.14
C ALA A 509 9.94 -41.94 12.81
N ASN A 510 8.63 -42.22 12.89
CA ASN A 510 7.79 -42.47 11.74
C ASN A 510 7.62 -41.25 10.86
N ALA A 511 7.33 -40.08 11.45
CA ALA A 511 7.23 -38.84 10.69
C ALA A 511 8.55 -38.52 9.97
N LYS A 512 9.70 -38.70 10.63
CA LYS A 512 11.02 -38.55 10.00
C LYS A 512 11.21 -39.49 8.81
N GLN A 513 10.78 -40.74 8.91
CA GLN A 513 10.80 -41.68 7.78
C GLN A 513 9.83 -41.28 6.66
N GLY A 514 8.69 -40.69 7.01
CA GLY A 514 7.68 -40.17 6.08
C GLY A 514 8.17 -39.02 5.20
N ARG A 515 9.17 -38.25 5.64
CA ARG A 515 9.76 -37.10 4.90
C ARG A 515 10.04 -37.43 3.45
N LYS A 516 10.70 -38.57 3.16
CA LYS A 516 11.07 -38.94 1.79
C LYS A 516 9.85 -39.14 0.88
N PHE A 517 8.76 -39.67 1.43
CA PHE A 517 7.55 -39.96 0.65
C PHE A 517 6.72 -38.72 0.38
N VAL A 518 6.61 -37.81 1.36
CA VAL A 518 6.01 -36.49 1.14
C VAL A 518 6.78 -35.70 0.08
N ILE A 519 8.11 -35.75 0.10
CA ILE A 519 8.95 -35.14 -0.94
C ILE A 519 8.69 -35.79 -2.32
N LEU A 520 8.45 -37.10 -2.38
CA LEU A 520 8.09 -37.77 -3.63
C LEU A 520 6.74 -37.28 -4.15
N LEU A 521 5.71 -37.15 -3.29
CA LEU A 521 4.42 -36.57 -3.67
C LEU A 521 4.59 -35.15 -4.21
N ARG A 522 5.37 -34.30 -3.53
CA ARG A 522 5.69 -32.93 -3.99
C ARG A 522 6.37 -32.91 -5.36
N LYS A 523 7.28 -33.84 -5.62
CA LYS A 523 8.03 -33.94 -6.88
C LYS A 523 7.23 -34.59 -8.01
N ALA A 524 6.07 -35.17 -7.74
CA ALA A 524 5.21 -35.77 -8.76
C ALA A 524 4.61 -34.68 -9.66
N ARG A 525 5.19 -34.51 -10.87
CA ARG A 525 4.77 -33.50 -11.85
C ARG A 525 3.69 -33.99 -12.83
N THR A 526 3.36 -35.28 -12.80
CA THR A 526 2.35 -35.91 -13.64
C THR A 526 1.44 -36.79 -12.79
N PHE A 527 0.23 -37.05 -13.28
CA PHE A 527 -0.74 -37.93 -12.63
C PHE A 527 -0.14 -39.32 -12.33
N ASP A 528 0.49 -39.97 -13.31
CA ASP A 528 1.11 -41.29 -13.10
C ASP A 528 2.17 -41.31 -12.01
N LYS A 529 3.03 -40.28 -11.97
CA LYS A 529 4.08 -40.17 -10.94
C LYS A 529 3.48 -39.94 -9.55
N PHE A 530 2.33 -39.30 -9.49
CA PHE A 530 1.60 -39.11 -8.24
C PHE A 530 1.00 -40.44 -7.77
N MET A 531 0.33 -41.16 -8.66
CA MET A 531 -0.21 -42.49 -8.38
C MET A 531 0.88 -43.47 -7.96
N GLU A 532 2.04 -43.49 -8.64
CA GLU A 532 3.19 -44.32 -8.26
C GLU A 532 3.70 -43.98 -6.85
N ALA A 533 3.75 -42.68 -6.50
CA ALA A 533 4.14 -42.25 -5.16
C ALA A 533 3.13 -42.70 -4.09
N ILE A 534 1.83 -42.70 -4.39
CA ILE A 534 0.78 -43.24 -3.53
C ILE A 534 0.94 -44.75 -3.35
N THR A 535 1.17 -45.51 -4.43
CA THR A 535 1.41 -46.97 -4.36
C THR A 535 2.62 -47.30 -3.50
N ARG A 536 3.72 -46.53 -3.63
CA ARG A 536 4.90 -46.70 -2.78
C ARG A 536 4.62 -46.42 -1.30
N LEU A 537 3.78 -45.42 -1.01
CA LEU A 537 3.31 -45.13 0.35
C LEU A 537 2.48 -46.27 0.92
N GLN A 538 1.52 -46.79 0.15
CA GLN A 538 0.68 -47.93 0.55
C GLN A 538 1.53 -49.16 0.87
N GLY A 539 2.46 -49.52 -0.01
CA GLY A 539 3.34 -50.67 0.20
C GLY A 539 4.25 -50.53 1.44
N ARG A 540 4.69 -49.31 1.77
CA ARG A 540 5.55 -49.08 2.93
C ARG A 540 4.78 -49.06 4.25
N PHE A 541 3.68 -48.31 4.32
CA PHE A 541 2.97 -48.04 5.57
C PHE A 541 1.73 -48.91 5.76
N GLN A 542 1.46 -49.84 4.83
CA GLN A 542 0.46 -50.90 4.93
C GLN A 542 -0.96 -50.39 5.31
N PHE A 543 -1.36 -49.22 4.83
CA PHE A 543 -2.70 -48.70 5.10
C PHE A 543 -3.70 -49.18 4.04
N GLY A 544 -4.72 -49.91 4.52
CA GLY A 544 -5.81 -50.47 3.74
C GLY A 544 -6.79 -49.42 3.22
N ILE A 545 -7.37 -49.73 2.08
CA ILE A 545 -8.13 -48.86 1.20
C ILE A 545 -9.46 -48.42 1.86
N SER A 546 -9.52 -47.14 2.24
CA SER A 546 -10.67 -46.26 1.91
C SER A 546 -10.28 -45.25 0.81
N ILE A 547 -9.16 -45.54 0.12
CA ILE A 547 -8.49 -44.63 -0.81
C ILE A 547 -9.20 -44.61 -2.16
N ASP A 548 -9.85 -45.71 -2.56
CA ASP A 548 -10.54 -45.80 -3.85
C ASP A 548 -11.71 -44.81 -3.93
N GLU A 549 -12.47 -44.65 -2.84
CA GLU A 549 -13.52 -43.62 -2.73
C GLU A 549 -12.94 -42.19 -2.72
N LYS A 550 -11.76 -41.99 -2.12
CA LYS A 550 -11.11 -40.68 -2.07
C LYS A 550 -10.53 -40.31 -3.43
N LEU A 551 -9.88 -41.26 -4.11
CA LEU A 551 -9.29 -41.08 -5.44
C LEU A 551 -10.34 -41.09 -6.56
N ALA A 552 -11.60 -41.47 -6.29
CA ALA A 552 -12.66 -41.50 -7.29
C ALA A 552 -12.88 -40.16 -8.01
N LEU A 553 -12.59 -39.04 -7.32
CA LEU A 553 -12.71 -37.68 -7.86
C LEU A 553 -11.40 -37.13 -8.45
N LEU A 554 -10.29 -37.88 -8.37
CA LEU A 554 -8.99 -37.49 -8.90
C LEU A 554 -8.92 -37.79 -10.41
N THR A 555 -8.55 -36.79 -11.21
CA THR A 555 -8.39 -36.89 -12.67
C THR A 555 -7.08 -36.27 -13.11
N GLU A 556 -6.66 -36.49 -14.36
CA GLU A 556 -5.51 -35.81 -14.95
C GLU A 556 -5.67 -34.29 -15.03
N ASP A 557 -6.90 -33.78 -15.11
CA ASP A 557 -7.13 -32.33 -15.20
C ASP A 557 -6.99 -31.64 -13.84
N ASN A 558 -7.44 -32.30 -12.77
CA ASN A 558 -7.46 -31.73 -11.42
C ASN A 558 -6.28 -32.17 -10.54
N PHE A 559 -5.38 -33.05 -11.03
CA PHE A 559 -4.39 -33.71 -10.18
C PHE A 559 -3.48 -32.73 -9.41
N LYS A 560 -3.14 -31.57 -9.99
CA LYS A 560 -2.23 -30.62 -9.33
C LYS A 560 -2.82 -30.08 -8.05
N GLU A 561 -4.06 -29.57 -8.13
CA GLU A 561 -4.80 -29.05 -6.99
C GLU A 561 -5.04 -30.16 -5.96
N TYR A 562 -5.50 -31.32 -6.42
CA TYR A 562 -5.75 -32.48 -5.57
C TYR A 562 -4.48 -32.92 -4.81
N ARG A 563 -3.36 -33.05 -5.51
CA ARG A 563 -2.04 -33.35 -4.94
C ARG A 563 -1.66 -32.32 -3.89
N ASP A 564 -1.82 -31.04 -4.18
CA ASP A 564 -1.38 -29.96 -3.30
C ASP A 564 -2.15 -29.97 -1.98
N PHE A 565 -3.48 -30.12 -2.00
CA PHE A 565 -4.29 -30.27 -0.78
C PHE A 565 -3.96 -31.55 0.01
N ALA A 566 -3.75 -32.66 -0.68
CA ALA A 566 -3.33 -33.90 -0.03
C ALA A 566 -1.96 -33.74 0.67
N ILE A 567 -1.01 -33.05 0.03
CA ILE A 567 0.30 -32.73 0.63
C ILE A 567 0.12 -31.86 1.87
N ILE A 568 -0.57 -30.72 1.75
CA ILE A 568 -0.79 -29.77 2.87
C ILE A 568 -1.31 -30.52 4.09
N GLN A 569 -2.39 -31.29 3.93
CA GLN A 569 -3.00 -32.00 5.04
C GLN A 569 -2.14 -33.13 5.59
N ALA A 570 -1.46 -33.90 4.73
CA ALA A 570 -0.53 -34.94 5.19
C ALA A 570 0.59 -34.34 6.05
N THR A 571 1.23 -33.26 5.58
CA THR A 571 2.27 -32.57 6.35
C THR A 571 1.77 -31.96 7.64
N ASN A 572 0.55 -31.40 7.66
CA ASN A 572 -0.05 -30.86 8.89
C ASN A 572 -0.13 -31.92 10.00
N ILE A 573 -0.55 -33.15 9.64
CA ILE A 573 -0.60 -34.28 10.58
C ILE A 573 0.81 -34.73 10.98
N LEU A 574 1.74 -34.84 10.04
CA LEU A 574 3.11 -35.24 10.37
C LEU A 574 3.81 -34.25 11.31
N ILE A 575 3.57 -32.96 11.15
CA ILE A 575 4.07 -31.92 12.05
C ILE A 575 3.48 -32.09 13.46
N SER A 576 2.23 -32.55 13.57
CA SER A 576 1.58 -32.77 14.87
C SER A 576 2.29 -33.82 15.74
N ALA A 577 3.00 -34.79 15.14
CA ALA A 577 3.83 -35.77 15.87
C ALA A 577 4.99 -35.12 16.66
N TYR A 578 5.34 -33.88 16.33
CA TYR A 578 6.37 -33.09 17.03
C TYR A 578 5.79 -32.09 18.04
N LYS A 579 4.46 -32.02 18.19
CA LYS A 579 3.81 -31.17 19.21
C LYS A 579 3.86 -31.86 20.57
N ASN A 580 5.00 -31.73 21.24
CA ASN A 580 5.12 -31.86 22.69
C ASN A 580 6.25 -30.91 23.11
N GLU A 581 5.91 -29.63 23.25
CA GLU A 581 6.53 -28.65 24.16
C GLU A 581 5.61 -27.41 24.12
N LYS A 582 5.27 -26.90 25.31
CA LYS A 582 4.09 -26.08 25.69
C LYS A 582 3.85 -24.79 24.87
N PRO A 583 2.61 -24.22 24.96
CA PRO A 583 2.19 -22.98 24.28
C PRO A 583 3.14 -21.79 24.49
#